data_AF-A0A523YI20-F1
#
_entry.id   AF-A0A523YI20-F1
#
_cell.length_a   1.000
_cell.length_b   1.000
_cell.length_c   1.000
_cell.angle_alpha   90.00
_cell.angle_beta   90.00
_cell.angle_gamma   90.00
#
_symmetry.space_group_name_H-M   'P 1'
#
loop_
_entity.id
_entity.type
_entity.pdbx_description
1 polymer ?
#
loop_
_entity_poly.entity_id
_entity_poly.type
_entity_poly.pdbx_seq_one_letter_code
_entity_poly.pdbx_strand_id
1 'polypeptide(L)'
;MLFLDLEFYVPVDDRNKRRSSLIVNPALPEHILLGGCFFSKMLKDSIPRNAKLDGFWIWDYGNETELLNAIKSRFEQEWQKIKQEGVWILGKPLEDLVLCGSGISRFDIPALYCRGVHRQIESPSVLFDLFLKTKQIDLANVGCFLFPDDLTLYPKTTREMAGRLRTVESKASSKGVWDAYDQKDYDYIENRTEGELRTVFQIYNKIQERIRSLPRAR
;
A
#
# COMPACT_ATOMS: atom_id res chain seq x y z
N MET A 1 -5.08 7.83 -9.28
CA MET A 1 -5.13 7.03 -8.03
C MET A 1 -4.07 5.96 -8.10
N LEU A 2 -3.23 5.87 -7.07
CA LEU A 2 -2.16 4.89 -6.98
C LEU A 2 -2.52 3.82 -5.94
N PHE A 3 -2.48 2.56 -6.35
CA PHE A 3 -2.55 1.42 -5.47
C PHE A 3 -1.14 0.92 -5.18
N LEU A 4 -0.88 0.51 -3.94
CA LEU A 4 0.41 -0.06 -3.57
C LEU A 4 0.32 -1.01 -2.38
N ASP A 5 1.35 -1.85 -2.27
CA ASP A 5 1.67 -2.69 -1.12
C ASP A 5 3.20 -2.83 -1.06
N LEU A 6 3.80 -2.63 0.11
CA LEU A 6 5.25 -2.65 0.29
C LEU A 6 5.69 -3.76 1.23
N GLU A 7 6.89 -4.28 0.98
CA GLU A 7 7.52 -5.28 1.83
C GLU A 7 8.83 -4.75 2.43
N PHE A 8 9.08 -5.17 3.67
CA PHE A 8 10.23 -4.73 4.46
C PHE A 8 10.92 -5.91 5.12
N TYR A 9 12.24 -5.79 5.23
CA TYR A 9 13.06 -6.75 5.93
C TYR A 9 13.22 -6.39 7.41
N VAL A 10 13.26 -7.42 8.25
CA VAL A 10 13.58 -7.31 9.67
C VAL A 10 14.72 -8.30 9.99
N PRO A 11 15.84 -7.82 10.55
CA PRO A 11 16.93 -8.68 10.99
C PRO A 11 16.46 -9.75 11.99
N VAL A 12 17.05 -10.94 11.93
CA VAL A 12 16.70 -12.09 12.80
C VAL A 12 16.61 -11.71 14.27
N ASP A 13 17.57 -10.93 14.76
CA ASP A 13 17.65 -10.49 16.17
C ASP A 13 16.47 -9.60 16.60
N ASP A 14 15.79 -8.94 15.65
CA ASP A 14 14.68 -8.03 15.89
C ASP A 14 13.31 -8.70 15.70
N ARG A 15 13.23 -9.85 14.99
CA ARG A 15 11.97 -10.56 14.68
C ARG A 15 11.16 -10.97 15.91
N ASN A 16 11.82 -11.16 17.05
CA ASN A 16 11.19 -11.58 18.30
C ASN A 16 10.96 -10.41 19.29
N LYS A 17 11.45 -9.21 19.00
CA LYS A 17 11.24 -8.03 19.85
C LYS A 17 9.82 -7.53 19.67
N ARG A 18 8.93 -7.76 20.65
CA ARG A 18 7.51 -7.42 20.54
C ARG A 18 7.11 -6.31 21.49
N ARG A 19 6.78 -5.14 20.92
CA ARG A 19 5.91 -4.14 21.55
C ARG A 19 4.50 -4.14 20.94
N SER A 20 4.36 -4.54 19.67
CA SER A 20 3.08 -4.59 18.95
C SER A 20 3.09 -5.72 17.90
N SER A 21 1.97 -5.92 17.20
CA SER A 21 1.89 -6.85 16.06
C SER A 21 2.73 -6.41 14.85
N LEU A 22 3.02 -5.12 14.73
CA LEU A 22 3.92 -4.57 13.73
C LEU A 22 5.33 -4.54 14.34
N ILE A 23 6.18 -5.45 13.87
CA ILE A 23 7.56 -5.62 14.36
C ILE A 23 8.51 -4.65 13.64
N VAL A 24 8.31 -4.45 12.34
CA VAL A 24 9.16 -3.59 11.53
C VAL A 24 9.15 -2.14 12.01
N ASN A 25 10.32 -1.51 12.04
CA ASN A 25 10.51 -0.12 12.40
C ASN A 25 11.42 0.58 11.36
N PRO A 26 10.87 1.40 10.44
CA PRO A 26 11.64 2.01 9.37
C PRO A 26 12.65 3.06 9.86
N ALA A 27 12.55 3.49 11.13
CA ALA A 27 13.54 4.38 11.72
C ALA A 27 14.86 3.67 12.09
N LEU A 28 14.88 2.33 12.12
CA LEU A 28 16.09 1.56 12.37
C LEU A 28 16.85 1.33 11.06
N PRO A 29 18.18 1.58 11.00
CA PRO A 29 18.96 1.44 9.77
C PRO A 29 18.83 0.06 9.11
N GLU A 30 18.88 -1.00 9.92
CA GLU A 30 18.87 -2.42 9.51
C GLU A 30 17.49 -2.91 9.05
N HIS A 31 16.43 -2.17 9.34
CA HIS A 31 15.09 -2.45 8.81
C HIS A 31 14.94 -1.76 7.46
N ILE A 32 15.22 -2.49 6.39
CA ILE A 32 15.28 -1.95 5.04
C ILE A 32 13.98 -2.19 4.26
N LEU A 33 13.65 -1.28 3.35
CA LEU A 33 12.64 -1.49 2.33
C LEU A 33 13.13 -2.55 1.34
N LEU A 34 12.36 -3.62 1.15
CA LEU A 34 12.63 -4.62 0.12
C LEU A 34 12.05 -4.20 -1.21
N GLY A 35 10.91 -3.50 -1.21
CA GLY A 35 10.25 -3.10 -2.43
C GLY A 35 8.74 -3.12 -2.31
N GLY A 36 8.06 -3.23 -3.45
CA GLY A 36 6.62 -3.38 -3.48
C GLY A 36 6.03 -3.37 -4.88
N CYS A 37 4.71 -3.60 -4.93
CA CYS A 37 3.93 -3.55 -6.15
C CYS A 37 3.12 -2.26 -6.22
N PHE A 38 2.97 -1.72 -7.43
CA PHE A 38 2.25 -0.48 -7.69
C PHE A 38 1.31 -0.62 -8.87
N PHE A 39 0.18 0.08 -8.83
CA PHE A 39 -0.74 0.17 -9.96
C PHE A 39 -1.44 1.52 -9.99
N SER A 40 -1.49 2.14 -11.17
CA SER A 40 -2.14 3.43 -11.35
C SER A 40 -3.36 3.32 -12.25
N LYS A 41 -4.41 4.05 -11.87
CA LYS A 41 -5.58 4.28 -12.71
C LYS A 41 -6.09 5.71 -12.53
N MET A 42 -6.85 6.22 -13.49
CA MET A 42 -7.65 7.42 -13.26
C MET A 42 -8.71 7.14 -12.19
N LEU A 43 -9.10 8.15 -11.42
CA LEU A 43 -9.96 7.99 -10.25
C LEU A 43 -11.28 7.27 -10.59
N LYS A 44 -11.88 7.63 -11.73
CA LYS A 44 -13.19 7.11 -12.17
C LYS A 44 -13.12 5.79 -12.93
N ASP A 45 -11.94 5.37 -13.38
CA ASP A 45 -11.79 4.16 -14.18
C ASP A 45 -11.98 2.90 -13.33
N SER A 46 -12.48 1.84 -13.95
CA SER A 46 -12.46 0.49 -13.36
C SER A 46 -11.05 -0.08 -13.33
N ILE A 47 -10.73 -0.91 -12.34
CA ILE A 47 -9.50 -1.70 -12.33
C ILE A 47 -9.62 -2.81 -13.41
N PRO A 48 -8.72 -2.89 -14.41
CA PRO A 48 -8.75 -3.94 -15.41
C PRO A 48 -8.51 -5.32 -14.79
N ARG A 49 -9.15 -6.37 -15.33
CA ARG A 49 -8.99 -7.75 -14.82
C ARG A 49 -7.53 -8.22 -14.82
N ASN A 50 -6.78 -7.85 -15.86
CA ASN A 50 -5.36 -8.17 -16.02
C ASN A 50 -4.49 -6.92 -15.83
N ALA A 51 -4.79 -6.13 -14.79
CA ALA A 51 -3.97 -4.98 -14.43
C ALA A 51 -2.50 -5.42 -14.30
N LYS A 52 -1.63 -4.78 -15.10
CA LYS A 52 -0.19 -4.92 -15.00
C LYS A 52 0.28 -4.14 -13.78
N LEU A 53 0.99 -4.82 -12.88
CA LEU A 53 1.60 -4.20 -11.72
C LEU A 53 3.03 -3.80 -12.07
N ASP A 54 3.43 -2.63 -11.59
CA ASP A 54 4.81 -2.18 -11.64
C ASP A 54 5.49 -2.62 -10.34
N GLY A 55 6.51 -3.48 -10.43
CA GLY A 55 7.33 -3.89 -9.30
C GLY A 55 8.55 -2.99 -9.15
N PHE A 56 8.90 -2.67 -7.90
CA PHE A 56 10.15 -1.98 -7.56
C PHE A 56 10.80 -2.75 -6.44
N TRP A 57 11.93 -3.43 -6.69
CA TRP A 57 12.53 -4.33 -5.72
C TRP A 57 14.01 -4.09 -5.52
N ILE A 58 14.50 -4.21 -4.28
CA ILE A 58 15.87 -3.86 -3.91
C ILE A 58 16.92 -4.67 -4.68
N TRP A 59 16.59 -5.86 -5.16
CA TRP A 59 17.48 -6.68 -6.00
C TRP A 59 17.58 -6.21 -7.46
N ASP A 60 16.72 -5.29 -7.89
CA ASP A 60 16.79 -4.63 -9.20
C ASP A 60 17.60 -3.32 -9.16
N TYR A 61 18.09 -2.92 -7.98
CA TYR A 61 18.83 -1.69 -7.75
C TYR A 61 20.16 -1.95 -7.03
N GLY A 62 21.11 -1.01 -7.12
CA GLY A 62 22.39 -1.15 -6.44
C GLY A 62 22.30 -1.04 -4.92
N ASN A 63 21.27 -0.36 -4.40
CA ASN A 63 21.05 -0.14 -2.97
C ASN A 63 19.64 0.43 -2.70
N GLU A 64 19.27 0.54 -1.42
CA GLU A 64 17.98 1.08 -0.98
C GLU A 64 17.77 2.55 -1.41
N THR A 65 18.83 3.36 -1.51
CA THR A 65 18.72 4.76 -1.95
C THR A 65 18.26 4.85 -3.41
N GLU A 66 18.79 4.01 -4.29
CA GLU A 66 18.36 3.92 -5.70
C GLU A 66 16.91 3.45 -5.82
N LEU A 67 16.53 2.41 -5.07
CA LEU A 67 15.13 1.95 -4.99
C LEU A 67 14.18 3.06 -4.55
N LEU A 68 14.52 3.77 -3.46
CA LEU A 68 13.72 4.87 -2.94
C LEU A 68 13.62 6.04 -3.93
N ASN A 69 14.67 6.35 -4.68
CA ASN A 69 14.62 7.35 -5.73
C ASN A 69 13.68 6.93 -6.87
N ALA A 70 13.68 5.66 -7.27
CA ALA A 70 12.76 5.15 -8.27
C ALA A 70 11.29 5.26 -7.81
N ILE A 71 11.00 4.91 -6.54
CA ILE A 71 9.68 5.07 -5.93
C ILE A 71 9.29 6.55 -5.81
N LYS A 72 10.21 7.43 -5.39
CA LYS A 72 10.02 8.89 -5.35
C LYS A 72 9.57 9.40 -6.73
N SER A 73 10.30 9.05 -7.78
CA SER A 73 9.96 9.43 -9.15
C SER A 73 8.60 8.89 -9.60
N ARG A 74 8.21 7.68 -9.17
CA ARG A 74 6.85 7.17 -9.41
C ARG A 74 5.80 8.06 -8.75
N PHE A 75 5.96 8.43 -7.48
CA PHE A 75 5.01 9.32 -6.80
C PHE A 75 4.94 10.70 -7.47
N GLU A 76 6.06 11.28 -7.86
CA GLU A 76 6.11 12.56 -8.58
C GLU A 76 5.31 12.50 -9.88
N GLN A 77 5.45 11.41 -10.65
CA GLN A 77 4.65 11.19 -11.87
C GLN A 77 3.15 11.11 -11.56
N GLU A 78 2.75 10.44 -10.49
CA GLU A 78 1.34 10.32 -10.10
C GLU A 78 0.74 11.66 -9.64
N TRP A 79 1.52 12.49 -8.95
CA TRP A 79 1.12 13.86 -8.62
C TRP A 79 0.86 14.71 -9.87
N GLN A 80 1.69 14.57 -10.91
CA GLN A 80 1.46 15.27 -12.18
C GLN A 80 0.21 14.76 -12.89
N LYS A 81 -0.02 13.43 -12.92
CA LYS A 81 -1.22 12.83 -13.54
C LYS A 81 -2.51 13.33 -12.91
N ILE A 82 -2.57 13.44 -11.58
CA ILE A 82 -3.79 13.91 -10.88
C ILE A 82 -4.14 15.35 -11.24
N LYS A 83 -3.14 16.23 -11.33
CA LYS A 83 -3.34 17.62 -11.77
C LYS A 83 -3.91 17.71 -13.19
N GLN A 84 -3.54 16.75 -14.04
CA GLN A 84 -4.00 16.68 -15.44
C GLN A 84 -5.39 16.01 -15.57
N GLU A 85 -5.81 15.18 -14.61
CA GLU A 85 -7.08 14.43 -14.68
C GLU A 85 -8.31 15.36 -14.64
N GLY A 86 -8.20 16.54 -14.00
CA GLY A 86 -9.27 17.54 -13.97
C GLY A 86 -10.57 17.05 -13.32
N VAL A 87 -10.50 16.04 -12.46
CA VAL A 87 -11.67 15.40 -11.83
C VAL A 87 -12.22 16.23 -10.69
N TRP A 88 -13.55 16.26 -10.59
CA TRP A 88 -14.29 16.87 -9.49
C TRP A 88 -15.00 15.82 -8.64
N ILE A 89 -14.93 15.97 -7.31
CA ILE A 89 -15.60 15.12 -6.32
C ILE A 89 -16.47 16.03 -5.45
N LEU A 90 -17.78 15.78 -5.42
CA LEU A 90 -18.75 16.55 -4.62
C LEU A 90 -18.59 18.08 -4.78
N GLY A 91 -18.37 18.55 -6.01
CA GLY A 91 -18.23 19.97 -6.33
C GLY A 91 -16.87 20.59 -6.02
N LYS A 92 -15.84 19.81 -5.67
CA LYS A 92 -14.47 20.29 -5.48
C LYS A 92 -13.50 19.62 -6.44
N PRO A 93 -12.49 20.33 -6.98
CA PRO A 93 -11.44 19.70 -7.78
C PRO A 93 -10.63 18.73 -6.93
N LEU A 94 -10.17 17.64 -7.55
CA LEU A 94 -9.23 16.73 -6.95
C LEU A 94 -7.81 17.30 -7.06
N GLU A 95 -7.29 17.80 -5.95
CA GLU A 95 -5.96 18.43 -5.90
C GLU A 95 -4.87 17.49 -5.37
N ASP A 96 -5.26 16.50 -4.57
CA ASP A 96 -4.33 15.61 -3.88
C ASP A 96 -4.20 14.26 -4.56
N LEU A 97 -2.99 13.70 -4.57
CA LEU A 97 -2.78 12.32 -4.97
C LEU A 97 -3.54 11.37 -4.03
N VAL A 98 -4.44 10.57 -4.62
CA VAL A 98 -5.20 9.54 -3.91
C VAL A 98 -4.46 8.21 -3.94
N LEU A 99 -4.17 7.67 -2.77
CA LEU A 99 -3.58 6.35 -2.57
C LEU A 99 -4.64 5.34 -2.12
N CYS A 100 -4.46 4.07 -2.46
CA CYS A 100 -5.30 2.98 -1.95
C CYS A 100 -4.45 1.73 -1.66
N GLY A 101 -4.77 1.06 -0.56
CA GLY A 101 -4.06 -0.13 -0.09
C GLY A 101 -4.69 -0.60 1.21
N SER A 102 -4.06 -1.57 1.89
CA SER A 102 -4.52 -2.09 3.18
C SER A 102 -3.43 -1.89 4.23
N GLY A 103 -3.67 -1.03 5.23
CA GLY A 103 -2.67 -0.71 6.25
C GLY A 103 -1.67 0.39 5.84
N ILE A 104 -1.80 0.93 4.63
CA ILE A 104 -0.86 1.91 4.07
C ILE A 104 -0.74 3.19 4.89
N SER A 105 -1.81 3.58 5.59
CA SER A 105 -1.82 4.80 6.41
C SER A 105 -1.08 4.61 7.73
N ARG A 106 -1.09 3.38 8.24
CA ARG A 106 -0.39 3.02 9.46
C ARG A 106 1.10 2.82 9.20
N PHE A 107 1.47 2.27 8.05
CA PHE A 107 2.83 1.80 7.83
C PHE A 107 3.48 2.25 6.53
N ASP A 108 3.01 1.81 5.36
CA ASP A 108 3.73 1.96 4.09
C ASP A 108 4.14 3.41 3.80
N ILE A 109 3.19 4.35 3.92
CA ILE A 109 3.42 5.75 3.57
C ILE A 109 4.31 6.46 4.60
N PRO A 110 4.06 6.34 5.92
CA PRO A 110 5.03 6.79 6.93
C PRO A 110 6.42 6.15 6.77
N ALA A 111 6.49 4.88 6.36
CA ALA A 111 7.74 4.17 6.19
C ALA A 111 8.55 4.71 5.00
N LEU A 112 7.92 4.97 3.86
CA LEU A 112 8.59 5.65 2.72
C LEU A 112 9.16 7.01 3.12
N TYR A 113 8.41 7.81 3.86
CA TYR A 113 8.92 9.07 4.42
C TYR A 113 10.13 8.85 5.33
N CYS A 114 10.01 7.94 6.30
CA CYS A 114 11.04 7.69 7.30
C CYS A 114 12.34 7.17 6.64
N ARG A 115 12.22 6.19 5.73
CA ARG A 115 13.35 5.66 4.96
C ARG A 115 13.96 6.71 4.04
N GLY A 116 13.15 7.51 3.36
CA GLY A 116 13.63 8.58 2.50
C GLY A 116 14.46 9.63 3.27
N VAL A 117 14.00 10.02 4.46
CA VAL A 117 14.76 10.93 5.35
C VAL A 117 16.05 10.27 5.83
N HIS A 118 15.97 9.01 6.27
CA HIS A 118 17.14 8.28 6.77
C HIS A 118 18.22 8.10 5.70
N ARG A 119 17.81 7.84 4.45
CA ARG A 119 18.69 7.68 3.28
C ARG A 119 19.00 9.00 2.57
N GLN A 120 18.48 10.12 3.05
CA GLN A 120 18.72 11.46 2.52
C GLN A 120 18.46 11.57 1.01
N ILE A 121 17.42 10.90 0.51
CA ILE A 121 17.09 10.91 -0.93
C ILE A 121 16.57 12.28 -1.38
N GLU A 122 16.10 13.09 -0.42
CA GLU A 122 15.55 14.42 -0.60
C GLU A 122 15.38 15.10 0.78
N SER A 123 15.17 16.42 0.82
CA SER A 123 14.87 17.14 2.07
C SER A 123 13.59 16.61 2.76
N PRO A 124 13.53 16.58 4.11
CA PRO A 124 12.34 16.13 4.83
C PRO A 124 11.06 16.89 4.46
N SER A 125 11.16 18.19 4.17
CA SER A 125 10.01 19.00 3.76
C SER A 125 9.41 18.52 2.43
N VAL A 126 10.24 18.21 1.45
CA VAL A 126 9.77 17.73 0.14
C VAL A 126 9.25 16.29 0.25
N LEU A 127 9.89 15.44 1.06
CA LEU A 127 9.38 14.07 1.31
C LEU A 127 8.05 14.07 2.05
N PHE A 128 7.85 15.00 2.98
CA PHE A 128 6.58 15.20 3.65
C PHE A 128 5.48 15.55 2.63
N ASP A 129 5.77 16.50 1.74
CA ASP A 129 4.84 16.91 0.70
C ASP A 129 4.54 15.79 -0.30
N LEU A 130 5.55 15.00 -0.66
CA LEU A 130 5.41 13.91 -1.62
C LEU A 130 4.59 12.74 -1.08
N PHE A 131 4.89 12.27 0.13
CA PHE A 131 4.32 11.05 0.69
C PHE A 131 3.16 11.34 1.66
N LEU A 132 3.31 12.32 2.56
CA LEU A 132 2.40 12.53 3.69
C LEU A 132 1.24 13.49 3.41
N LYS A 133 1.30 14.32 2.35
CA LYS A 133 0.17 15.14 1.89
C LYS A 133 -0.82 14.40 0.96
N THR A 134 -0.66 13.08 0.82
CA THR A 134 -1.56 12.25 0.01
C THR A 134 -2.90 11.98 0.70
N LYS A 135 -3.98 11.80 -0.06
CA LYS A 135 -5.28 11.35 0.46
C LYS A 135 -5.37 9.82 0.39
N GLN A 136 -5.51 9.17 1.53
CA GLN A 136 -5.38 7.71 1.61
C GLN A 136 -6.74 7.04 1.81
N ILE A 137 -7.09 6.14 0.89
CA ILE A 137 -8.17 5.17 1.03
C ILE A 137 -7.55 3.89 1.61
N ASP A 138 -7.36 3.89 2.92
CA ASP A 138 -6.89 2.70 3.63
C ASP A 138 -8.06 1.73 3.84
N LEU A 139 -8.03 0.62 3.10
CA LEU A 139 -9.09 -0.38 3.14
C LEU A 139 -9.22 -1.03 4.50
N ALA A 140 -8.15 -1.13 5.31
CA ALA A 140 -8.27 -1.66 6.66
C ALA A 140 -9.27 -0.83 7.48
N ASN A 141 -9.27 0.49 7.30
CA ASN A 141 -10.21 1.39 7.96
C ASN A 141 -11.58 1.36 7.29
N VAL A 142 -11.65 1.45 5.96
CA VAL A 142 -12.93 1.47 5.22
C VAL A 142 -13.69 0.15 5.35
N GLY A 143 -12.97 -0.97 5.46
CA GLY A 143 -13.53 -2.31 5.54
C GLY A 143 -14.23 -2.62 6.86
N CYS A 144 -14.08 -1.82 7.91
CA CYS A 144 -14.76 -2.07 9.19
C CYS A 144 -16.30 -2.12 9.01
N PHE A 145 -16.86 -1.32 8.10
CA PHE A 145 -18.30 -1.31 7.78
C PHE A 145 -18.82 -2.59 7.12
N LEU A 146 -17.92 -3.51 6.73
CA LEU A 146 -18.32 -4.83 6.24
C LEU A 146 -18.77 -5.76 7.38
N PHE A 147 -18.48 -5.42 8.64
CA PHE A 147 -18.71 -6.23 9.83
C PHE A 147 -19.75 -5.56 10.74
N PRO A 148 -21.04 -5.58 10.38
CA PRO A 148 -22.08 -4.89 11.14
C PRO A 148 -22.30 -5.46 12.55
N ASP A 149 -21.84 -6.70 12.78
CA ASP A 149 -21.93 -7.38 14.08
C ASP A 149 -20.85 -6.91 15.06
N ASP A 150 -19.81 -6.23 14.57
CA ASP A 150 -18.78 -5.60 15.39
C ASP A 150 -19.11 -4.12 15.56
N LEU A 151 -19.48 -3.73 16.79
CA LEU A 151 -19.84 -2.36 17.12
C LEU A 151 -18.62 -1.43 17.24
N THR A 152 -17.40 -1.96 17.10
CA THR A 152 -16.18 -1.17 17.11
C THR A 152 -15.78 -0.74 15.70
N LEU A 153 -15.39 0.52 15.53
CA LEU A 153 -14.76 1.00 14.29
C LEU A 153 -13.28 0.60 14.25
N TYR A 154 -13.02 -0.70 14.40
CA TYR A 154 -11.67 -1.24 14.45
C TYR A 154 -11.16 -1.64 13.06
N PRO A 155 -9.93 -1.25 12.67
CA PRO A 155 -9.36 -1.61 11.38
C PRO A 155 -9.30 -3.13 11.17
N LYS A 156 -9.63 -3.58 9.97
CA LYS A 156 -9.68 -5.00 9.61
C LYS A 156 -8.49 -5.40 8.75
N THR A 157 -8.00 -6.61 8.96
CA THR A 157 -6.96 -7.19 8.11
C THR A 157 -7.49 -7.46 6.71
N THR A 158 -6.60 -7.48 5.72
CA THR A 158 -6.93 -7.87 4.33
C THR A 158 -7.66 -9.21 4.29
N ARG A 159 -7.22 -10.17 5.11
CA ARG A 159 -7.82 -11.51 5.25
C ARG A 159 -9.26 -11.46 5.77
N GLU A 160 -9.51 -10.72 6.84
CA GLU A 160 -10.88 -10.59 7.36
C GLU A 160 -11.81 -10.01 6.28
N MET A 161 -11.39 -8.92 5.63
CA MET A 161 -12.17 -8.28 4.57
C MET A 161 -12.42 -9.22 3.39
N ALA A 162 -11.39 -9.94 2.96
CA ALA A 162 -11.47 -10.90 1.87
C ALA A 162 -12.44 -12.04 2.19
N GLY A 163 -12.33 -12.65 3.37
CA GLY A 163 -13.25 -13.65 3.86
C GLY A 163 -14.70 -13.14 3.93
N ARG A 164 -14.91 -11.92 4.41
CA ARG A 164 -16.26 -11.30 4.48
C ARG A 164 -16.86 -11.05 3.11
N LEU A 165 -16.06 -10.70 2.12
CA LEU A 165 -16.47 -10.43 0.74
C LEU A 165 -16.45 -11.68 -0.17
N ARG A 166 -16.01 -12.83 0.36
CA ARG A 166 -15.82 -14.09 -0.39
C ARG A 166 -14.92 -13.91 -1.61
N THR A 167 -13.85 -13.13 -1.46
CA THR A 167 -12.83 -12.97 -2.50
C THR A 167 -11.82 -14.11 -2.44
N VAL A 168 -11.10 -14.34 -3.54
CA VAL A 168 -10.05 -15.36 -3.57
C VAL A 168 -8.83 -14.81 -2.83
N GLU A 169 -8.44 -15.48 -1.74
CA GLU A 169 -7.21 -15.16 -1.01
C GLU A 169 -6.01 -15.90 -1.60
N SER A 170 -4.89 -15.20 -1.77
CA SER A 170 -3.59 -15.86 -1.73
C SER A 170 -3.29 -16.21 -0.27
N LYS A 171 -3.03 -17.49 0.03
CA LYS A 171 -2.57 -17.90 1.36
C LYS A 171 -1.12 -17.46 1.51
N ALA A 172 -0.81 -16.44 2.30
CA ALA A 172 0.56 -16.25 2.77
C ALA A 172 0.63 -15.42 4.06
N SER A 173 1.73 -15.58 4.80
CA SER A 173 2.00 -14.88 6.07
C SER A 173 3.26 -14.02 5.94
N SER A 174 3.29 -12.86 6.59
CA SER A 174 4.42 -11.91 6.55
C SER A 174 5.74 -12.48 7.06
N LYS A 175 5.72 -13.47 7.97
CA LYS A 175 6.92 -14.18 8.42
C LYS A 175 7.64 -14.90 7.27
N GLY A 176 6.89 -15.30 6.24
CA GLY A 176 7.47 -15.94 5.07
C GLY A 176 8.34 -15.00 4.24
N VAL A 177 8.14 -13.68 4.30
CA VAL A 177 8.90 -12.72 3.49
C VAL A 177 10.34 -12.60 3.98
N TRP A 178 10.54 -12.51 5.30
CA TRP A 178 11.88 -12.37 5.86
C TRP A 178 12.71 -13.64 5.65
N ASP A 179 12.11 -14.81 5.86
CA ASP A 179 12.77 -16.09 5.65
C ASP A 179 13.05 -16.31 4.15
N ALA A 180 12.14 -15.92 3.25
CA ALA A 180 12.36 -15.97 1.81
C ALA A 180 13.49 -15.02 1.39
N TYR A 181 13.58 -13.83 1.97
CA TYR A 181 14.66 -12.89 1.69
C TYR A 181 16.02 -13.46 2.13
N ASP A 182 16.10 -14.04 3.34
CA ASP A 182 17.32 -14.71 3.82
C ASP A 182 17.76 -15.86 2.89
N GLN A 183 16.79 -16.56 2.30
CA GLN A 183 16.99 -17.67 1.36
C GLN A 183 17.17 -17.20 -0.10
N LYS A 184 17.07 -15.89 -0.36
CA LYS A 184 17.08 -15.28 -1.71
C LYS A 184 15.98 -15.79 -2.64
N ASP A 185 14.85 -16.21 -2.07
CA ASP A 185 13.64 -16.57 -2.82
C ASP A 185 12.84 -15.30 -3.16
N TYR A 186 13.39 -14.49 -4.07
CA TYR A 186 12.82 -13.21 -4.47
C TYR A 186 11.52 -13.39 -5.26
N ASP A 187 11.46 -14.39 -6.15
CA ASP A 187 10.26 -14.73 -6.91
C ASP A 187 9.05 -14.98 -5.99
N TYR A 188 9.25 -15.67 -4.86
CA TYR A 188 8.20 -15.85 -3.87
C TYR A 188 7.69 -14.51 -3.30
N ILE A 189 8.60 -13.60 -2.95
CA ILE A 189 8.25 -12.28 -2.39
C ILE A 189 7.46 -11.46 -3.41
N GLU A 190 7.91 -11.42 -4.67
CA GLU A 190 7.21 -10.70 -5.74
C GLU A 190 5.81 -11.25 -5.98
N ASN A 191 5.70 -12.55 -6.21
CA ASN A 191 4.43 -13.22 -6.49
C ASN A 191 3.43 -13.07 -5.33
N ARG A 192 3.93 -13.14 -4.08
CA ARG A 192 3.12 -12.93 -2.88
C ARG A 192 2.56 -11.52 -2.83
N THR A 193 3.43 -10.51 -2.96
CA THR A 193 3.04 -9.09 -2.87
C THR A 193 2.10 -8.71 -4.02
N GLU A 194 2.36 -9.24 -5.21
CA GLU A 194 1.45 -9.09 -6.36
C GLU A 194 0.06 -9.68 -6.02
N GLY A 195 0.03 -10.88 -5.44
CA GLY A 195 -1.20 -11.52 -4.98
C GLY A 195 -1.96 -10.69 -3.95
N GLU A 196 -1.27 -10.12 -2.96
CA GLU A 196 -1.87 -9.26 -1.92
C GLU A 196 -2.46 -7.98 -2.51
N LEU A 197 -1.74 -7.30 -3.41
CA LEU A 197 -2.26 -6.13 -4.11
C LEU A 197 -3.45 -6.47 -5.02
N ARG A 198 -3.46 -7.65 -5.65
CA ARG A 198 -4.63 -8.14 -6.40
C ARG A 198 -5.82 -8.42 -5.50
N THR A 199 -5.63 -8.94 -4.29
CA THR A 199 -6.70 -9.08 -3.29
C THR A 199 -7.24 -7.71 -2.87
N VAL A 200 -6.37 -6.71 -2.69
CA VAL A 200 -6.78 -5.31 -2.44
C VAL A 200 -7.69 -4.78 -3.57
N PHE A 201 -7.39 -5.07 -4.84
CA PHE A 201 -8.27 -4.68 -5.95
C PHE A 201 -9.66 -5.32 -5.86
N GLN A 202 -9.71 -6.61 -5.53
CA GLN A 202 -10.98 -7.34 -5.39
C GLN A 202 -11.82 -6.74 -4.26
N ILE A 203 -11.20 -6.45 -3.12
CA ILE A 203 -11.86 -5.81 -1.97
C ILE A 203 -12.38 -4.42 -2.36
N TYR A 204 -11.54 -3.58 -2.98
CA TYR A 204 -11.92 -2.24 -3.42
C TYR A 204 -13.14 -2.27 -4.37
N ASN A 205 -13.10 -3.13 -5.39
CA ASN A 205 -14.19 -3.27 -6.35
C ASN A 205 -15.48 -3.74 -5.68
N LYS A 206 -15.41 -4.74 -4.78
CA LYS A 206 -16.57 -5.26 -4.05
C LYS A 206 -17.19 -4.21 -3.11
N ILE A 207 -16.36 -3.39 -2.46
CA ILE A 207 -16.84 -2.26 -1.66
C ILE A 207 -17.54 -1.23 -2.55
N GLN A 208 -16.96 -0.85 -3.70
CA GLN A 208 -17.60 0.05 -4.65
C GLN A 208 -18.94 -0.49 -5.17
N GLU A 209 -18.99 -1.77 -5.56
CA GLU A 209 -20.22 -2.45 -5.99
C GLU A 209 -21.31 -2.34 -4.91
N ARG A 210 -20.95 -2.62 -3.65
CA ARG A 210 -21.89 -2.53 -2.53
C ARG A 210 -22.40 -1.11 -2.33
N ILE A 211 -21.53 -0.10 -2.36
CA ILE A 211 -21.93 1.32 -2.25
C ILE A 211 -22.89 1.69 -3.39
N ARG A 212 -22.61 1.27 -4.62
CA ARG A 212 -23.50 1.54 -5.77
C ARG A 212 -24.86 0.86 -5.65
N SER A 213 -24.94 -0.27 -4.95
CA SER A 213 -26.18 -1.00 -4.72
C SER A 213 -27.03 -0.44 -3.58
N LEU A 214 -26.48 0.44 -2.73
CA LEU A 214 -27.23 1.05 -1.65
C LEU A 214 -28.33 1.97 -2.22
N PRO A 215 -29.53 1.99 -1.62
CA PRO A 215 -30.56 2.96 -1.97
C PRO A 215 -29.99 4.37 -1.82
N ARG A 216 -30.21 5.23 -2.83
CA ARG A 216 -29.88 6.65 -2.67
C ARG A 216 -30.82 7.23 -1.61
N ALA A 217 -30.25 7.79 -0.55
CA ALA A 217 -31.01 8.62 0.38
C ALA A 217 -31.68 9.72 -0.45
N ARG A 218 -33.01 9.81 -0.33
CA ARG A 218 -33.80 10.87 -0.96
C ARG A 218 -33.56 12.19 -0.25
#